data_AF-A0AAV0HBE3-F1
#
_entry.id   AF-A0AAV0HBE3-F1
#
_cell.length_a   1.000
_cell.length_b   1.000
_cell.length_c   1.000
_cell.angle_alpha   90.00
_cell.angle_beta   90.00
_cell.angle_gamma   90.00
#
_symmetry.space_group_name_H-M   'P 1'
#
loop_
_entity.id
_entity.type
_entity.pdbx_description
1 polymer ?
#
loop_
_entity_poly.entity_id
_entity_poly.type
_entity_poly.pdbx_seq_one_letter_code
_entity_poly.pdbx_strand_id
1 'polypeptide(L)'
;GIQGATFTVVNKCQSTIWPGILANAGSQPLDSTGFELPSGGTRTLQAPPSWSGRFWGRTDCQFDPSMNQGTCTTGDCGSNQIECNGQNAKPPATLAEFTVVPGGQDYYDVSLVDGYNLPMMVEPTGGSGGSCSSTGCITDLNRQCPSELRDGSGAACKSACEAFGTPKYCCSGEFGSPDT
;
A
#
# COMPACT_ATOMS: atom_id res chain seq x y z
N GLY A 1 -10.31 3.36 -27.77
CA GLY A 1 -10.91 3.66 -26.46
C GLY A 1 -9.82 4.10 -25.52
N ILE A 2 -10.11 5.01 -24.60
CA ILE A 2 -9.17 5.42 -23.55
C ILE A 2 -9.03 4.23 -22.60
N GLN A 3 -7.84 3.63 -22.50
CA GLN A 3 -7.63 2.40 -21.75
C GLN A 3 -7.42 2.72 -20.26
N GLY A 4 -8.17 2.07 -19.38
CA GLY A 4 -7.90 2.04 -17.94
C GLY A 4 -6.85 0.99 -17.60
N ALA A 5 -6.63 0.75 -16.30
CA ALA A 5 -5.72 -0.29 -15.82
C ALA A 5 -6.49 -1.41 -15.11
N THR A 6 -5.99 -2.64 -15.25
CA THR A 6 -6.48 -3.79 -14.47
C THR A 6 -5.46 -4.11 -13.40
N PHE A 7 -5.86 -4.02 -12.13
CA PHE A 7 -5.02 -4.42 -11.00
C PHE A 7 -5.41 -5.83 -10.56
N THR A 8 -4.44 -6.74 -10.57
CA THR A 8 -4.61 -8.10 -10.05
C THR A 8 -3.81 -8.23 -8.75
N VAL A 9 -4.51 -8.23 -7.63
CA VAL A 9 -3.92 -8.38 -6.30
C VAL A 9 -3.81 -9.86 -5.98
N VAL A 10 -2.58 -10.33 -5.71
CA VAL A 10 -2.28 -11.73 -5.42
C VAL A 10 -1.67 -11.85 -4.04
N ASN A 11 -2.27 -12.65 -3.16
CA ASN A 11 -1.67 -12.95 -1.87
C ASN A 11 -0.75 -14.17 -1.98
N LYS A 12 0.56 -13.94 -2.01
CA LYS A 12 1.60 -14.99 -1.95
C LYS A 12 2.09 -15.26 -0.52
N CYS A 13 1.56 -14.58 0.48
CA CYS A 13 1.87 -14.83 1.89
C CYS A 13 1.20 -16.13 2.36
N GLN A 14 1.73 -16.72 3.44
CA GLN A 14 1.17 -17.94 4.03
C GLN A 14 -0.08 -17.70 4.89
N SER A 15 -0.36 -16.44 5.23
CA SER A 15 -1.51 -16.01 6.01
C SER A 15 -2.49 -15.19 5.16
N THR A 16 -3.74 -15.08 5.63
CA THR A 16 -4.70 -14.12 5.08
C THR A 16 -4.19 -12.70 5.28
N ILE A 17 -4.38 -11.87 4.25
CA ILE A 17 -4.17 -10.42 4.32
C ILE A 17 -5.48 -9.71 3.99
N TRP A 18 -5.60 -8.46 4.41
CA TRP A 18 -6.74 -7.63 4.02
C TRP A 18 -6.24 -6.42 3.24
N PRO A 19 -6.19 -6.46 1.89
CA PRO A 19 -5.77 -5.31 1.12
C PRO A 19 -6.66 -4.10 1.43
N GLY A 20 -6.04 -2.92 1.48
CA GLY A 20 -6.70 -1.62 1.53
C GLY A 20 -6.36 -0.83 0.27
N ILE A 21 -7.29 0.02 -0.16
CA ILE A 21 -7.18 0.80 -1.39
C ILE A 21 -7.65 2.21 -1.11
N LEU A 22 -6.85 3.17 -1.53
CA LEU A 22 -7.19 4.58 -1.43
C LEU A 22 -6.95 5.25 -2.79
N ALA A 23 -8.02 5.80 -3.37
CA ALA A 23 -7.91 6.70 -4.50
C ALA A 23 -7.41 8.07 -4.01
N ASN A 24 -6.48 8.68 -4.74
CA ASN A 24 -6.00 10.03 -4.44
C ASN A 24 -7.06 11.09 -4.81
N ALA A 25 -6.88 12.31 -4.30
CA ALA A 25 -7.77 13.42 -4.59
C ALA A 25 -7.95 13.61 -6.12
N GLY A 26 -9.19 13.70 -6.57
CA GLY A 26 -9.54 13.80 -7.99
C GLY A 26 -9.73 12.45 -8.71
N SER A 27 -9.37 11.32 -8.09
CA SER A 27 -9.66 9.99 -8.60
C SER A 27 -10.92 9.40 -7.94
N GLN A 28 -11.71 8.65 -8.70
CA GLN A 28 -12.85 7.91 -8.14
C GLN A 28 -12.36 6.68 -7.36
N PRO A 29 -13.02 6.30 -6.25
CA PRO A 29 -12.81 5.01 -5.62
C PRO A 29 -13.03 3.87 -6.62
N LEU A 30 -12.28 2.78 -6.44
CA LEU A 30 -12.53 1.53 -7.17
C LEU A 30 -13.81 0.85 -6.65
N ASP A 31 -14.17 -0.30 -7.20
CA ASP A 31 -15.33 -1.11 -6.78
C ASP A 31 -15.21 -1.64 -5.33
N SER A 32 -14.03 -1.54 -4.72
CA SER A 32 -13.77 -1.79 -3.31
C SER A 32 -12.61 -0.92 -2.82
N THR A 33 -12.67 -0.55 -1.54
CA THR A 33 -11.62 0.14 -0.77
C THR A 33 -10.91 -0.79 0.22
N GLY A 34 -11.38 -2.02 0.40
CA GLY A 34 -10.70 -3.04 1.16
C GLY A 34 -11.45 -4.37 1.18
N PHE A 35 -10.71 -5.48 1.28
CA PHE A 35 -11.29 -6.83 1.23
C PHE A 35 -10.41 -7.85 1.94
N GLU A 36 -10.96 -9.01 2.25
CA GLU A 36 -10.21 -10.18 2.73
C GLU A 36 -9.62 -10.96 1.56
N LEU A 37 -8.35 -11.36 1.66
CA LEU A 37 -7.67 -12.15 0.64
C LEU A 37 -6.88 -13.30 1.30
N PRO A 38 -7.43 -14.53 1.30
CA PRO A 38 -6.75 -15.71 1.83
C PRO A 38 -5.40 -16.00 1.14
N SER A 39 -4.55 -16.78 1.80
CA SER A 39 -3.28 -17.27 1.23
C SER A 39 -3.51 -17.94 -0.13
N GLY A 40 -2.73 -17.54 -1.15
CA GLY A 40 -2.88 -18.00 -2.54
C GLY A 40 -4.06 -17.38 -3.29
N GLY A 41 -4.88 -16.55 -2.62
CA GLY A 41 -6.03 -15.87 -3.21
C GLY A 41 -5.62 -14.80 -4.22
N THR A 42 -6.54 -14.51 -5.14
CA THR A 42 -6.38 -13.44 -6.14
C THR A 42 -7.68 -12.66 -6.27
N ARG A 43 -7.59 -11.34 -6.42
CA ARG A 43 -8.73 -10.48 -6.76
C ARG A 43 -8.32 -9.45 -7.81
N THR A 44 -9.21 -9.18 -8.76
CA THR A 44 -9.01 -8.20 -9.82
C THR A 44 -9.91 -7.00 -9.61
N LEU A 45 -9.38 -5.80 -9.90
CA LEU A 45 -10.05 -4.52 -9.79
C LEU A 45 -9.80 -3.72 -11.07
N GLN A 46 -10.78 -2.93 -11.49
CA GLN A 46 -10.70 -2.11 -12.70
C GLN A 46 -10.56 -0.64 -12.32
N ALA A 47 -9.45 -0.03 -12.73
CA ALA A 47 -9.21 1.38 -12.55
C ALA A 47 -9.56 2.15 -13.83
N PRO A 48 -10.31 3.27 -13.72
CA PRO A 48 -10.59 4.11 -14.87
C PRO A 48 -9.29 4.75 -15.39
N PRO A 49 -9.29 5.27 -16.62
CA PRO A 49 -8.23 6.16 -17.07
C PRO A 49 -8.09 7.36 -16.11
N SER A 50 -6.88 7.93 -16.02
CA SER A 50 -6.56 9.04 -15.09
C SER A 50 -6.61 8.68 -13.60
N TRP A 51 -6.65 7.40 -13.25
CA TRP A 51 -6.70 6.99 -11.85
C TRP A 51 -5.33 7.09 -11.19
N SER A 52 -5.29 7.71 -10.01
CA SER A 52 -4.15 7.70 -9.12
C SER A 52 -4.59 7.25 -7.74
N GLY A 53 -3.76 6.46 -7.07
CA GLY A 53 -4.06 5.92 -5.76
C GLY A 53 -2.99 4.96 -5.28
N ARG A 54 -3.31 4.28 -4.18
CA ARG A 54 -2.39 3.36 -3.52
C ARG A 54 -3.09 2.12 -3.01
N PHE A 55 -2.29 1.07 -2.86
CA PHE A 55 -2.66 -0.22 -2.27
C PHE A 55 -1.72 -0.52 -1.11
N TRP A 56 -2.23 -1.21 -0.09
CA TRP A 56 -1.42 -1.77 1.00
C TRP A 56 -2.04 -3.08 1.49
N GLY A 57 -1.28 -3.86 2.25
CA GLY A 57 -1.80 -5.05 2.93
C GLY A 57 -1.95 -4.81 4.43
N ARG A 58 -3.09 -5.23 5.01
CA ARG A 58 -3.29 -5.30 6.46
C ARG A 58 -3.07 -6.72 6.95
N THR A 59 -2.52 -6.87 8.16
CA THR A 59 -2.29 -8.20 8.79
C THR A 59 -3.00 -8.33 10.13
N ASP A 60 -3.22 -9.59 10.51
CA ASP A 60 -3.75 -9.99 11.82
C ASP A 60 -5.02 -9.21 12.18
N CYS A 61 -5.93 -9.11 11.21
CA CYS A 61 -7.20 -8.44 11.38
C CYS A 61 -8.21 -9.34 12.10
N GLN A 62 -8.98 -8.74 12.99
CA GLN A 62 -10.06 -9.41 13.69
C GLN A 62 -11.35 -8.60 13.49
N PHE A 63 -12.26 -9.15 12.69
CA PHE A 63 -13.58 -8.59 12.46
C PHE A 63 -14.64 -9.45 13.16
N ASP A 64 -15.44 -8.82 14.02
CA ASP A 64 -16.60 -9.43 14.65
C ASP A 64 -17.64 -9.78 13.57
N PRO A 65 -17.98 -11.07 13.37
CA PRO A 65 -18.91 -11.49 12.31
C PRO A 65 -20.35 -10.98 12.52
N SER A 66 -20.72 -10.60 13.75
CA SER A 66 -22.05 -10.09 14.08
C SER A 66 -22.18 -8.59 13.84
N MET A 67 -21.09 -7.83 14.03
CA MET A 67 -21.08 -6.38 13.88
C MET A 67 -20.41 -5.91 12.58
N ASN A 68 -19.69 -6.79 11.88
CA ASN A 68 -18.77 -6.46 10.77
C ASN A 68 -17.79 -5.34 11.14
N GLN A 69 -17.36 -5.34 12.39
CA GLN A 69 -16.47 -4.33 12.97
C GLN A 69 -15.19 -4.97 13.46
N GLY A 70 -14.06 -4.31 13.28
CA GLY A 70 -12.78 -4.89 13.59
C GLY A 70 -11.60 -3.96 13.35
N THR A 71 -10.43 -4.45 13.72
CA THR A 71 -9.16 -3.74 13.55
C THR A 71 -8.08 -4.72 13.11
N CYS A 72 -7.02 -4.17 12.53
CA CYS A 72 -5.83 -4.89 12.12
C CYS A 72 -4.62 -4.50 12.98
N THR A 73 -3.67 -5.43 13.12
CA THR A 73 -2.44 -5.15 13.87
C THR A 73 -1.52 -4.23 13.09
N THR A 74 -1.37 -4.45 11.78
CA THR A 74 -0.56 -3.61 10.89
C THR A 74 -1.38 -3.06 9.73
N GLY A 75 -1.05 -1.84 9.27
CA GLY A 75 -1.70 -1.19 8.13
C GLY A 75 -3.18 -0.84 8.32
N ASP A 76 -3.72 -0.95 9.53
CA ASP A 76 -5.14 -0.66 9.82
C ASP A 76 -5.54 0.72 9.29
N CYS A 77 -6.74 0.84 8.72
CA CYS A 77 -7.21 2.09 8.13
C CYS A 77 -8.20 2.85 9.03
N GLY A 78 -8.46 2.38 10.26
CA GLY A 78 -9.30 3.06 11.24
C GLY A 78 -10.78 3.18 10.87
N SER A 79 -11.22 2.56 9.78
CA SER A 79 -12.63 2.55 9.35
C SER A 79 -13.51 1.68 10.25
N ASN A 80 -12.89 0.83 11.08
CA ASN A 80 -13.54 -0.22 11.85
C ASN A 80 -14.31 -1.21 10.94
N GLN A 81 -13.91 -1.36 9.69
CA GLN A 81 -14.56 -2.22 8.69
C GLN A 81 -13.51 -2.85 7.76
N ILE A 82 -13.90 -3.91 7.04
CA ILE A 82 -13.05 -4.46 5.97
C ILE A 82 -12.81 -3.40 4.90
N GLU A 83 -13.84 -2.66 4.51
CA GLU A 83 -13.72 -1.52 3.60
C GLU A 83 -13.04 -0.33 4.31
N CYS A 84 -12.07 0.32 3.65
CA CYS A 84 -11.35 1.45 4.23
C CYS A 84 -12.05 2.80 4.04
N ASN A 85 -13.08 2.87 3.19
CA ASN A 85 -13.99 4.02 3.09
C ASN A 85 -13.28 5.38 2.90
N GLY A 86 -12.21 5.39 2.09
CA GLY A 86 -11.41 6.60 1.82
C GLY A 86 -10.38 6.95 2.89
N GLN A 87 -10.20 6.10 3.91
CA GLN A 87 -9.13 6.24 4.90
C GLN A 87 -7.83 5.63 4.40
N ASN A 88 -6.71 6.22 4.81
CA ASN A 88 -5.38 5.72 4.50
C ASN A 88 -4.93 4.65 5.53
N ALA A 89 -3.90 3.89 5.16
CA ALA A 89 -3.20 3.04 6.10
C ALA A 89 -2.63 3.87 7.27
N LYS A 90 -2.73 3.35 8.49
CA LYS A 90 -1.95 3.81 9.62
C LYS A 90 -0.53 3.24 9.50
N PRO A 91 0.51 4.10 9.44
CA PRO A 91 1.89 3.62 9.43
C PRO A 91 2.25 2.80 10.69
N PRO A 92 3.15 1.81 10.59
CA PRO A 92 3.92 1.48 9.40
C PRO A 92 3.20 0.60 8.38
N ALA A 93 3.32 0.92 7.09
CA ALA A 93 2.75 0.13 6.01
C ALA A 93 3.55 0.25 4.71
N THR A 94 3.83 -0.89 4.07
CA THR A 94 4.38 -0.91 2.72
C THR A 94 3.28 -0.50 1.72
N LEU A 95 3.54 0.48 0.87
CA LEU A 95 2.58 1.00 -0.10
C LEU A 95 2.98 0.63 -1.53
N ALA A 96 2.01 0.27 -2.37
CA ALA A 96 2.17 0.32 -3.83
C ALA A 96 1.37 1.49 -4.38
N GLU A 97 2.06 2.43 -5.02
CA GLU A 97 1.49 3.69 -5.50
C GLU A 97 1.41 3.67 -7.03
N PHE A 98 0.34 4.25 -7.58
CA PHE A 98 0.06 4.22 -9.01
C PHE A 98 -0.46 5.57 -9.51
N THR A 99 -0.08 5.91 -10.74
CA THR A 99 -0.66 6.99 -11.54
C THR A 99 -0.84 6.49 -12.98
N VAL A 100 -2.11 6.29 -13.36
CA VAL A 100 -2.52 5.81 -14.68
C VAL A 100 -2.79 7.01 -15.58
N VAL A 101 -2.05 7.16 -16.68
CA VAL A 101 -2.09 8.31 -17.57
C VAL A 101 -2.80 7.93 -18.88
N PRO A 102 -3.95 8.55 -19.21
CA PRO A 102 -4.68 8.25 -20.44
C PRO A 102 -3.84 8.44 -21.70
N GLY A 103 -3.54 7.34 -22.40
CA GLY A 103 -2.73 7.38 -23.62
C GLY A 103 -1.28 7.86 -23.41
N GLY A 104 -0.81 7.87 -22.16
CA GLY A 104 0.54 8.29 -21.78
C GLY A 104 1.32 7.20 -21.05
N GLN A 105 2.36 7.63 -20.34
CA GLN A 105 3.21 6.76 -19.53
C GLN A 105 2.63 6.66 -18.12
N ASP A 106 2.33 5.44 -17.68
CA ASP A 106 1.94 5.15 -16.30
C ASP A 106 3.17 5.17 -15.38
N TYR A 107 2.95 5.55 -14.12
CA TYR A 107 3.97 5.54 -13.07
C TYR A 107 3.50 4.68 -11.91
N TYR A 108 4.42 3.91 -11.33
CA TYR A 108 4.17 3.09 -10.16
C TYR A 108 5.47 2.82 -9.40
N ASP A 109 5.33 2.61 -8.10
CA ASP A 109 6.42 2.28 -7.21
C ASP A 109 5.93 1.49 -5.99
N VAL A 110 6.88 0.88 -5.27
CA VAL A 110 6.64 0.37 -3.92
C VAL A 110 7.42 1.27 -2.96
N SER A 111 6.68 1.91 -2.07
CA SER A 111 7.19 2.94 -1.17
C SER A 111 7.25 2.44 0.28
N LEU A 112 8.37 2.74 0.93
CA LEU A 112 8.60 2.52 2.36
C LEU A 112 8.70 3.85 3.14
N VAL A 113 8.25 4.95 2.54
CA VAL A 113 8.20 6.27 3.21
C VAL A 113 7.38 6.20 4.49
N ASP A 114 6.27 5.46 4.45
CA ASP A 114 5.39 5.18 5.58
C ASP A 114 5.79 3.90 6.33
N GLY A 115 7.03 3.42 6.14
CA GLY A 115 7.56 2.21 6.76
C GLY A 115 7.21 0.91 6.04
N TYR A 116 7.34 -0.20 6.75
CA TYR A 116 7.22 -1.56 6.22
C TYR A 116 6.41 -2.43 7.16
N ASN A 117 5.50 -3.25 6.61
CA ASN A 117 4.82 -4.30 7.36
C ASN A 117 4.83 -5.66 6.62
N LEU A 118 4.69 -5.62 5.29
CA LEU A 118 4.64 -6.80 4.44
C LEU A 118 5.55 -6.65 3.21
N PRO A 119 6.10 -7.76 2.69
CA PRO A 119 6.80 -7.74 1.42
C PRO A 119 5.81 -7.54 0.27
N MET A 120 6.16 -6.70 -0.69
CA MET A 120 5.29 -6.35 -1.81
C MET A 120 6.08 -6.18 -3.11
N MET A 121 5.46 -6.55 -4.23
CA MET A 121 5.99 -6.33 -5.57
C MET A 121 4.85 -5.91 -6.50
N VAL A 122 5.17 -5.00 -7.42
CA VAL A 122 4.34 -4.64 -8.57
C VAL A 122 5.03 -5.17 -9.83
N GLU A 123 4.34 -6.04 -10.56
CA GLU A 123 4.80 -6.61 -11.84
C GLU A 123 3.87 -6.12 -12.96
N PRO A 124 4.33 -5.22 -13.85
CA PRO A 124 3.51 -4.75 -14.96
C PRO A 124 3.31 -5.88 -15.98
N THR A 125 2.08 -6.08 -16.44
CA THR A 125 1.77 -7.03 -17.52
C THR A 125 1.23 -6.31 -18.75
N GLY A 126 1.91 -6.47 -19.89
CA GLY A 126 1.57 -5.76 -21.12
C GLY A 126 2.18 -4.35 -21.18
N GLY A 127 1.51 -3.44 -21.88
CA GLY A 127 2.02 -2.10 -22.17
C GLY A 127 2.96 -2.04 -23.38
N SER A 128 3.02 -0.88 -24.03
CA SER A 128 3.87 -0.63 -25.20
C SER A 128 4.91 0.43 -24.83
N GLY A 129 6.03 0.01 -24.24
CA GLY A 129 7.11 0.89 -23.79
C GLY A 129 8.26 0.11 -23.15
N GLY A 130 9.51 0.49 -23.42
CA GLY A 130 10.70 -0.30 -23.08
C GLY A 130 11.12 -0.29 -21.60
N SER A 131 10.35 0.33 -20.71
CA SER A 131 10.74 0.60 -19.31
C SER A 131 9.76 0.06 -18.26
N CYS A 132 8.89 -0.88 -18.61
CA CYS A 132 7.99 -1.54 -17.66
C CYS A 132 8.76 -2.57 -16.80
N SER A 133 9.47 -2.12 -15.78
CA SER A 133 10.21 -2.99 -14.86
C SER A 133 9.43 -3.26 -13.58
N SER A 134 9.51 -4.49 -13.07
CA SER A 134 8.97 -4.80 -11.75
C SER A 134 9.67 -3.98 -10.66
N THR A 135 8.93 -3.56 -9.65
CA THR A 135 9.44 -2.83 -8.48
C THR A 135 8.87 -3.44 -7.20
N GLY A 136 9.63 -3.44 -6.11
CA GLY A 136 9.19 -4.07 -4.89
C GLY A 136 10.23 -4.16 -3.79
N CYS A 137 9.75 -4.45 -2.59
CA CYS A 137 10.53 -4.85 -1.44
C CYS A 137 10.07 -6.25 -1.01
N ILE A 138 10.82 -7.29 -1.43
CA ILE A 138 10.46 -8.69 -1.17
C ILE A 138 11.17 -9.30 0.05
N THR A 139 12.13 -8.59 0.61
CA THR A 139 12.85 -9.04 1.80
C THR A 139 12.03 -8.74 3.04
N ASP A 140 11.96 -9.69 3.97
CA ASP A 140 11.32 -9.50 5.27
C ASP A 140 12.13 -8.54 6.15
N LEU A 141 11.85 -7.23 6.02
CA LEU A 141 12.54 -6.18 6.78
C LEU A 141 12.19 -6.19 8.27
N ASN A 142 11.06 -6.80 8.68
CA ASN A 142 10.70 -6.89 10.10
C ASN A 142 11.77 -7.67 10.90
N ARG A 143 12.40 -8.68 10.27
CA ARG A 143 13.50 -9.45 10.90
C ARG A 143 14.78 -8.65 11.09
N GLN A 144 14.97 -7.61 10.29
CA GLN A 144 16.16 -6.76 10.30
C GLN A 144 15.86 -5.37 10.88
N CYS A 145 14.64 -5.14 11.34
CA CYS A 145 14.21 -3.83 11.83
C CYS A 145 15.01 -3.45 13.08
N PRO A 146 15.74 -2.32 13.06
CA PRO A 146 16.43 -1.78 14.23
C PRO A 146 15.45 -1.56 15.37
N SER A 147 15.92 -1.74 16.62
CA SER A 147 15.08 -1.65 17.81
C SER A 147 14.27 -0.35 17.92
N GLU A 148 14.87 0.75 17.52
CA GLU A 148 14.32 2.11 17.53
C GLU A 148 13.26 2.35 16.46
N LEU A 149 13.21 1.49 15.43
CA LEU A 149 12.22 1.56 14.35
C LEU A 149 11.12 0.51 14.49
N ARG A 150 11.25 -0.47 15.39
CA ARG A 150 10.21 -1.47 15.60
C ARG A 150 8.92 -0.80 16.08
N ASP A 151 7.81 -1.21 15.49
CA ASP A 151 6.50 -0.79 15.97
C ASP A 151 6.18 -1.46 17.32
N GLY A 152 5.13 -0.98 17.99
CA GLY A 152 4.76 -1.50 19.32
C GLY A 152 4.36 -2.98 19.32
N SER A 153 3.93 -3.52 18.18
CA SER A 153 3.59 -4.93 18.02
C SER A 153 4.82 -5.81 17.72
N GLY A 154 5.91 -5.22 17.21
CA GLY A 154 7.06 -5.92 16.67
C GLY A 154 6.81 -6.57 15.30
N ALA A 155 5.62 -6.38 14.72
CA ALA A 155 5.21 -6.96 13.44
C ALA A 155 5.40 -5.99 12.26
N ALA A 156 5.80 -4.74 12.52
CA ALA A 156 6.09 -3.75 11.51
C ALA A 156 7.34 -2.92 11.84
N CYS A 157 7.90 -2.27 10.84
CA CYS A 157 9.08 -1.42 10.94
C CYS A 157 8.74 0.00 10.48
N LYS A 158 8.84 0.98 11.38
CA LYS A 158 8.68 2.40 11.08
C LYS A 158 9.76 2.87 10.12
N SER A 159 9.43 3.84 9.27
CA SER A 159 10.44 4.67 8.64
C SER A 159 11.07 5.60 9.68
N ALA A 160 12.22 6.18 9.36
CA ALA A 160 12.85 7.16 10.24
C ALA A 160 11.99 8.43 10.41
N CYS A 161 11.21 8.82 9.39
CA CYS A 161 10.26 9.93 9.51
C CYS A 161 9.20 9.60 10.56
N GLU A 162 8.58 8.41 10.48
CA GLU A 162 7.57 7.97 11.43
C GLU A 162 8.12 7.78 12.86
N ALA A 163 9.37 7.36 13.01
CA ALA A 163 9.97 7.15 14.32
C ALA A 163 10.42 8.45 14.99
N PHE A 164 10.98 9.39 14.22
CA PHE A 164 11.69 10.55 14.78
C PHE A 164 11.08 11.90 14.42
N GLY A 165 10.27 12.00 13.37
CA GLY A 165 9.58 13.23 12.96
C GLY A 165 10.47 14.40 12.57
N THR A 166 11.78 14.17 12.37
CA THR A 166 12.71 15.27 12.10
C THR A 166 12.63 15.71 10.63
N PRO A 167 12.83 17.01 10.33
CA PRO A 167 12.81 17.53 8.96
C PRO A 167 13.74 16.76 8.00
N LYS A 168 14.92 16.36 8.49
CA LYS A 168 15.89 15.56 7.74
C LYS A 168 15.35 14.20 7.30
N TYR A 169 14.60 13.51 8.16
CA TYR A 169 14.05 12.20 7.84
C TYR A 169 12.73 12.27 7.06
N CYS A 170 12.00 13.37 7.22
CA CYS A 170 10.70 13.59 6.58
C CYS A 170 10.79 14.45 5.31
N CYS A 171 12.00 14.77 4.84
CA CYS A 171 12.26 15.63 3.69
C CYS A 171 11.40 16.91 3.71
N SER A 172 11.46 17.64 4.82
CA SER A 172 10.64 18.83 5.05
C SER A 172 11.47 20.02 5.54
N GLY A 173 10.89 21.22 5.51
CA GLY A 173 11.59 22.45 5.87
C GLY A 173 12.82 22.68 4.98
N GLU A 174 13.98 22.82 5.60
CA GLU A 174 15.26 23.00 4.89
C GLU A 174 15.67 21.77 4.06
N PHE A 175 15.11 20.59 4.33
CA PHE A 175 15.36 19.33 3.61
C PHE A 175 14.25 18.99 2.61
N GLY A 176 13.49 20.00 2.17
CA GLY A 176 12.31 19.82 1.32
C GLY A 176 12.60 19.56 -0.15
N SER A 177 13.85 19.66 -0.58
CA SER A 177 14.27 19.42 -1.95
C SER A 177 15.27 18.27 -2.03
N PRO A 178 15.35 17.55 -3.16
CA PRO A 178 16.33 16.48 -3.31
C PRO A 178 17.80 16.93 -3.13
N ASP A 179 18.07 18.23 -3.32
CA ASP A 179 19.41 18.83 -3.25
C ASP A 179 19.81 19.27 -1.83
N THR A 180 18.90 19.15 -0.85
CA THR A 180 19.05 19.71 0.51
C THR A 180 18.73 18.67 1.56
#